data_AF-A0A7S0RZV9-F1
#
_entry.id   AF-A0A7S0RZV9-F1
#
_cell.length_a   1.000
_cell.length_b   1.000
_cell.length_c   1.000
_cell.angle_alpha   90.00
_cell.angle_beta   90.00
_cell.angle_gamma   90.00
#
_symmetry.space_group_name_H-M   'P 1'
#
loop_
_entity.id
_entity.type
_entity.pdbx_description
1 polymer ?
#
loop_
_entity_poly.entity_id
_entity_poly.type
_entity_poly.pdbx_seq_one_letter_code
_entity_poly.pdbx_strand_id
1 'polypeptide(L)'
;QHRDTVWRHIVWEGKHPQAPVSVATKTHYFCEVDVTATVRALLRHCPGFWTSDAWVRCVTAGGEVLQLDPGYWVQALRDVLAGVHGGVALVRGVSLLREFVAGGAHW
;
A
#
# COMPACT_ATOMS: atom_id res chain seq x y z
N GLN A 1 5.52 7.31 -16.16
CA GLN A 1 4.53 7.27 -17.25
C GLN A 1 3.08 7.02 -16.77
N HIS A 2 2.83 6.33 -15.66
CA HIS A 2 1.46 6.04 -15.18
C HIS A 2 0.84 7.07 -14.22
N ARG A 3 1.56 8.16 -13.92
CA ARG A 3 1.16 9.14 -12.90
C ARG A 3 -0.20 9.76 -13.21
N ASP A 4 -0.39 10.19 -14.45
CA ASP A 4 -1.64 10.83 -14.91
C ASP A 4 -2.84 9.89 -14.90
N THR A 5 -2.60 8.58 -15.05
CA THR A 5 -3.63 7.55 -14.92
C THR A 5 -4.01 7.35 -13.46
N VAL A 6 -3.03 7.19 -12.57
CA VAL A 6 -3.23 7.00 -11.13
C VAL A 6 -3.97 8.19 -10.49
N TRP A 7 -3.63 9.43 -10.89
CA TRP A 7 -4.28 10.63 -10.37
C TRP A 7 -5.79 10.69 -10.62
N ARG A 8 -6.29 10.06 -11.70
CA ARG A 8 -7.73 10.02 -12.02
C ARG A 8 -8.52 9.10 -11.08
N HIS A 9 -7.83 8.22 -10.37
CA HIS A 9 -8.45 7.26 -9.45
C HIS A 9 -8.45 7.75 -7.99
N ILE A 10 -7.93 8.95 -7.71
CA ILE A 10 -8.09 9.58 -6.40
C ILE A 10 -9.51 10.09 -6.25
N VAL A 11 -10.15 9.68 -5.16
CA VAL A 11 -11.52 10.03 -4.78
C VAL A 11 -11.45 11.12 -3.72
N TRP A 12 -12.26 12.17 -3.90
CA TRP A 12 -12.29 13.34 -3.02
C TRP A 12 -13.69 13.47 -2.38
N GLU A 13 -13.73 13.67 -1.07
CA GLU A 13 -14.91 14.04 -0.27
C GLU A 13 -15.18 15.54 -0.44
N GLY A 14 -15.59 15.96 -1.64
CA GLY A 14 -15.90 17.36 -1.92
C GLY A 14 -16.34 17.61 -3.36
N LYS A 15 -17.23 18.58 -3.57
CA LYS A 15 -17.57 19.06 -4.93
C LYS A 15 -16.49 20.03 -5.41
N HIS A 16 -15.35 19.50 -5.85
CA HIS A 16 -14.32 20.35 -6.47
C HIS A 16 -14.65 20.59 -7.94
N PRO A 17 -14.74 21.85 -8.40
CA PRO A 17 -14.92 22.17 -9.82
C PRO A 17 -13.64 21.96 -10.65
N GLN A 18 -12.52 21.60 -10.01
CA GLN A 18 -11.21 21.40 -10.65
C GLN A 18 -10.92 19.91 -10.86
N ALA A 19 -10.18 19.60 -11.93
CA ALA A 19 -9.78 18.23 -12.22
C ALA A 19 -8.95 17.63 -11.07
N PRO A 20 -9.09 16.33 -10.73
CA PRO A 20 -8.39 15.66 -9.63
C PRO A 20 -6.87 15.87 -9.64
N VAL A 21 -6.26 15.98 -10.82
CA VAL A 21 -4.83 16.25 -11.01
C VAL A 21 -4.45 17.64 -10.47
N SER A 22 -5.29 18.66 -10.66
CA SER A 22 -5.04 20.03 -10.19
C SER A 22 -5.31 20.20 -8.69
N VAL A 23 -6.17 19.36 -8.12
CA VAL A 23 -6.42 19.31 -6.67
C VAL A 23 -5.26 18.59 -5.98
N ALA A 24 -4.77 17.50 -6.57
CA ALA A 24 -3.64 16.72 -6.05
C ALA A 24 -2.29 17.46 -6.01
N THR A 25 -2.11 18.55 -6.76
CA THR A 25 -0.90 19.38 -6.67
C THR A 25 -0.95 20.37 -5.50
N LYS A 26 -2.09 20.48 -4.80
CA LYS A 26 -2.30 21.37 -3.66
C LYS A 26 -2.49 20.53 -2.39
N THR A 27 -1.46 20.52 -1.55
CA THR A 27 -1.40 19.67 -0.36
C THR A 27 -2.50 19.95 0.67
N HIS A 28 -3.07 21.16 0.71
CA HIS A 28 -4.15 21.49 1.63
C HIS A 28 -5.48 20.77 1.34
N TYR A 29 -5.67 20.24 0.13
CA TYR A 29 -6.86 19.43 -0.19
C TYR A 29 -6.71 17.97 0.21
N PHE A 30 -5.53 17.54 0.70
CA PHE A 30 -5.32 16.12 1.03
C PHE A 30 -6.21 15.65 2.19
N CYS A 31 -6.70 16.56 3.03
CA CYS A 31 -7.68 16.25 4.06
C CYS A 31 -9.07 15.87 3.51
N GLU A 32 -9.34 16.19 2.23
CA GLU A 32 -10.58 15.86 1.54
C GLU A 32 -10.41 14.58 0.70
N VAL A 33 -9.29 13.87 0.77
CA VAL A 33 -9.14 12.59 0.05
C VAL A 33 -9.90 11.51 0.79
N ASP A 34 -10.85 10.86 0.12
CA ASP A 34 -11.38 9.58 0.59
C ASP A 34 -10.32 8.51 0.33
N VAL A 35 -9.48 8.30 1.34
CA VAL A 35 -8.36 7.33 1.28
C VAL A 35 -8.90 5.94 0.98
N THR A 36 -10.03 5.55 1.57
CA THR A 36 -10.58 4.21 1.43
C THR A 36 -11.11 3.97 0.02
N ALA A 37 -11.89 4.90 -0.52
CA ALA A 37 -12.39 4.81 -1.89
C ALA A 37 -11.26 4.90 -2.93
N THR A 38 -10.24 5.72 -2.67
CA THR A 38 -9.04 5.80 -3.51
C THR A 38 -8.29 4.47 -3.56
N VAL A 39 -8.01 3.85 -2.41
CA VAL A 39 -7.34 2.54 -2.35
C VAL A 39 -8.15 1.49 -3.10
N ARG A 40 -9.48 1.46 -2.92
CA ARG A 40 -10.36 0.54 -3.67
C ARG A 40 -10.34 0.79 -5.18
N ALA A 41 -10.28 2.05 -5.62
CA ALA A 41 -10.20 2.39 -7.04
C ALA A 41 -8.85 1.95 -7.64
N LEU A 42 -7.74 2.15 -6.92
CA LEU A 42 -6.42 1.71 -7.34
C LEU A 42 -6.29 0.18 -7.41
N LEU A 43 -6.86 -0.55 -6.45
CA LEU A 43 -6.92 -2.03 -6.49
C LEU A 43 -7.67 -2.53 -7.73
N ARG A 44 -8.77 -1.88 -8.11
CA ARG A 44 -9.59 -2.30 -9.25
C ARG A 44 -9.02 -1.89 -10.61
N HIS A 45 -8.50 -0.67 -10.73
CA HIS A 45 -8.21 -0.05 -12.03
C HIS A 45 -6.72 0.11 -12.30
N CYS A 46 -5.86 -0.07 -11.28
CA CYS A 46 -4.42 0.06 -11.40
C CYS A 46 -3.70 -1.11 -10.70
N PRO A 47 -3.95 -2.37 -11.09
CA PRO A 47 -3.35 -3.54 -10.40
C PRO A 47 -1.81 -3.49 -10.39
N GLY A 48 -1.19 -2.97 -11.45
CA GLY A 48 0.27 -2.80 -11.53
C GLY A 48 0.85 -1.74 -10.58
N PHE A 49 0.02 -0.92 -9.92
CA PHE A 49 0.48 0.02 -8.90
C PHE A 49 1.12 -0.71 -7.72
N TRP A 50 0.46 -1.75 -7.21
CA TRP A 50 0.84 -2.49 -6.01
C TRP A 50 2.07 -3.37 -6.19
N THR A 51 2.45 -3.64 -7.45
CA THR A 51 3.68 -4.37 -7.80
C THR A 51 4.73 -3.46 -8.41
N SER A 52 4.50 -2.13 -8.44
CA SER A 52 5.45 -1.19 -9.03
C SER A 52 6.69 -1.03 -8.15
N ASP A 53 7.85 -0.84 -8.76
CA ASP A 53 9.10 -0.61 -8.01
C ASP A 53 8.99 0.59 -7.07
N ALA A 54 8.20 1.60 -7.44
CA ALA A 54 7.98 2.77 -6.59
C ALA A 54 7.22 2.40 -5.30
N TRP A 55 6.17 1.59 -5.42
CA TRP A 55 5.43 1.08 -4.25
C TRP A 55 6.31 0.15 -3.41
N VAL A 56 6.99 -0.81 -4.04
CA VAL A 56 7.89 -1.73 -3.34
C VAL A 56 8.96 -0.95 -2.56
N ARG A 57 9.63 0.02 -3.20
CA ARG A 57 10.61 0.88 -2.51
C ARG A 57 10.00 1.68 -1.37
N CYS A 58 8.79 2.20 -1.51
CA CYS A 58 8.09 2.92 -0.43
C CYS A 58 7.88 2.01 0.79
N VAL A 59 7.44 0.78 0.56
CA VAL A 59 7.25 -0.21 1.63
C VAL A 59 8.59 -0.65 2.24
N THR A 60 9.62 -0.92 1.43
CA THR A 60 10.86 -1.53 1.92
C THR A 60 11.90 -0.55 2.46
N ALA A 61 11.94 0.68 1.97
CA ALA A 61 12.96 1.66 2.38
C ALA A 61 12.59 2.39 3.68
N GLY A 62 11.30 2.70 3.88
CA GLY A 62 10.82 3.41 5.07
C GLY A 62 9.91 2.58 5.96
N GLY A 63 9.15 1.63 5.39
CA GLY A 63 8.21 0.82 6.17
C GLY A 63 7.08 1.62 6.85
N GLU A 64 6.97 2.93 6.60
CA GLU A 64 6.07 3.85 7.30
C GLU A 64 4.60 3.42 7.13
N VAL A 65 4.24 2.91 5.95
CA VAL A 65 2.90 2.35 5.70
C VAL A 65 2.60 1.11 6.56
N LEU A 66 3.63 0.34 6.91
CA LEU A 66 3.50 -0.81 7.82
C LEU A 66 3.29 -0.37 9.27
N GLN A 67 3.71 0.85 9.63
CA GLN A 67 3.52 1.40 10.97
C GLN A 67 2.11 1.93 11.22
N LEU A 68 1.31 2.16 10.17
CA LEU A 68 -0.06 2.66 10.30
C LEU A 68 -0.96 1.67 11.05
N ASP A 69 -0.76 0.37 10.84
CA ASP A 69 -1.48 -0.69 11.54
C ASP A 69 -0.64 -1.98 11.64
N PRO A 70 0.29 -2.04 12.60
CA PRO A 70 1.15 -3.22 12.77
C PRO A 70 0.34 -4.50 13.02
N GLY A 71 -0.81 -4.40 13.70
CA GLY A 71 -1.66 -5.54 14.01
C GLY A 71 -2.26 -6.17 12.75
N TYR A 72 -2.81 -5.34 11.87
CA TYR A 72 -3.29 -5.77 10.56
C TYR A 72 -2.18 -6.43 9.74
N TRP A 73 -1.01 -5.80 9.62
CA TRP A 73 0.07 -6.33 8.78
C TRP A 73 0.64 -7.65 9.31
N VAL A 74 0.76 -7.80 10.62
CA VAL A 74 1.14 -9.08 11.25
C VAL A 74 0.09 -10.15 10.97
N GLN A 75 -1.20 -9.82 11.08
CA GLN A 75 -2.27 -10.80 10.81
C GLN A 75 -2.31 -11.19 9.33
N ALA A 76 -2.27 -10.22 8.42
CA ALA A 76 -2.24 -10.46 6.98
C ALA A 76 -1.04 -11.32 6.58
N LEU A 77 0.13 -11.07 7.17
CA LEU A 77 1.31 -11.88 6.96
C LEU A 77 1.12 -13.30 7.48
N ARG A 78 0.55 -13.47 8.69
CA ARG A 78 0.23 -14.80 9.24
C ARG A 78 -0.73 -15.57 8.32
N ASP A 79 -1.75 -14.91 7.77
CA ASP A 79 -2.72 -15.54 6.87
C ASP A 79 -2.06 -16.01 5.57
N VAL A 80 -1.17 -15.17 5.00
CA VAL A 80 -0.34 -15.55 3.85
C VAL A 80 0.53 -16.75 4.19
N LEU A 81 1.24 -16.73 5.32
CA LEU A 81 2.13 -17.82 5.75
C LEU A 81 1.41 -19.10 6.16
N ALA A 82 0.16 -19.01 6.62
CA ALA A 82 -0.67 -20.16 6.95
C ALA A 82 -1.29 -20.81 5.70
N GLY A 83 -1.05 -20.25 4.51
CA GLY A 83 -1.54 -20.81 3.25
C GLY A 83 -3.04 -20.56 3.04
N VAL A 84 -3.64 -19.63 3.79
CA VAL A 84 -5.05 -19.23 3.61
C VAL A 84 -5.26 -18.63 2.21
N HIS A 85 -4.18 -18.14 1.58
CA HIS A 85 -4.12 -17.75 0.17
C HIS A 85 -2.99 -18.55 -0.51
N GLY A 86 -3.32 -19.70 -1.10
CA GLY A 86 -2.37 -20.71 -1.56
C GLY A 86 -1.33 -20.23 -2.59
N GLY A 87 -0.08 -20.64 -2.40
CA GLY A 87 1.02 -20.48 -3.37
C GLY A 87 2.40 -20.73 -2.76
N VAL A 88 3.30 -21.34 -3.55
CA VAL A 88 4.66 -21.84 -3.22
C VAL A 88 5.63 -20.82 -2.60
N ALA A 89 5.22 -19.55 -2.43
CA ALA A 89 5.99 -18.48 -1.77
C ALA A 89 6.18 -18.68 -0.24
N LEU A 90 5.41 -19.58 0.37
CA LEU A 90 5.33 -19.83 1.82
C LEU A 90 6.67 -20.17 2.47
N VAL A 91 7.46 -21.07 1.87
CA VAL A 91 8.62 -21.69 2.54
C VAL A 91 9.77 -20.68 2.68
N ARG A 92 9.98 -19.83 1.68
CA ARG A 92 10.98 -18.75 1.77
C ARG A 92 10.54 -17.63 2.71
N GLY A 93 9.24 -17.28 2.71
CA GLY A 93 8.69 -16.22 3.56
C GLY A 93 8.79 -16.55 5.05
N VAL A 94 8.43 -17.78 5.45
CA VAL A 94 8.54 -18.21 6.87
C VAL A 94 10.00 -18.20 7.34
N SER A 95 10.93 -18.67 6.51
CA SER A 95 12.36 -18.72 6.88
C SER A 95 12.96 -17.33 7.06
N LEU A 96 12.69 -16.40 6.12
CA LEU A 96 13.16 -15.02 6.21
C LEU A 96 12.57 -14.28 7.43
N LEU A 97 11.31 -14.56 7.77
CA LEU A 97 10.68 -13.98 8.97
C LEU A 97 11.21 -14.57 10.27
N ARG A 98 11.48 -15.87 10.30
CA ARG A 98 12.18 -16.48 11.45
C ARG A 98 13.57 -15.90 11.62
N GLU A 99 14.32 -15.71 10.54
CA GLU A 99 15.63 -15.07 10.58
C GLU A 99 15.54 -13.61 11.02
N PHE A 100 14.56 -12.85 10.54
CA PHE A 100 14.31 -11.47 10.97
C PHE A 100 13.94 -11.37 12.46
N VAL A 101 13.06 -12.24 12.95
CA VAL A 101 12.65 -12.28 14.36
C VAL A 101 13.79 -12.80 15.25
N ALA A 102 14.54 -13.81 14.81
CA ALA A 102 15.67 -14.38 15.54
C ALA A 102 16.92 -13.50 15.52
N GLY A 103 17.09 -12.67 14.49
CA GLY A 103 18.20 -11.74 14.32
C GLY A 103 18.18 -10.54 15.28
N GLY A 104 17.14 -10.41 16.10
CA GLY A 104 16.98 -9.31 17.04
C GLY A 104 16.63 -8.02 16.30
N ALA A 105 15.35 -7.64 16.32
CA ALA A 105 14.92 -6.31 15.93
C ALA A 105 15.51 -5.29 16.93
N HIS A 106 16.76 -4.89 16.69
CA HIS A 106 17.35 -3.70 17.27
C HIS A 106 16.89 -2.52 16.40
N TRP A 107 15.87 -1.81 16.90
CA TRP A 107 15.48 -0.49 16.42
C TRP A 107 16.57 0.54 16.75
#